data_AF-G5LXI6-F1
#
_entry.id   AF-G5LXI6-F1
#
_cell.length_a   1.000
_cell.length_b   1.000
_cell.length_c   1.000
_cell.angle_alpha   90.00
_cell.angle_beta   90.00
_cell.angle_gamma   90.00
#
_symmetry.space_group_name_H-M   'P 1'
#
loop_
_entity.id
_entity.type
_entity.pdbx_description
1 polymer ?
#
loop_
_entity_poly.entity_id
_entity_poly.type
_entity_poly.pdbx_seq_one_letter_code
_entity_poly.pdbx_strand_id
1 'polypeptide(L)'
;MKRTRFIASSQVTEQLQQVLRHFDLIVGTEEEFHIAGGSTDTLTALRRVRQLTQAVLVCKRGALGCSVFEGNIADDWSQVKIHSGVRVDVLNVLGAGDAFMSGLLRGYLNDESWEQACRYANACGALVVSRHGCAPAMPTKKELDDYLAREQSITRPDKDPRLNHLHRVTTRKQHWPELCVFAFDHRKQLVDIANEVGASESAIPPLKMLLLEGARQAALEAGLQNNSGILADTTFGQQALNDVTGQGWWIGRPVEMPGSYPLKLEHGDIGSQLVSWPQEHVVKCLVFYHPLDAESVRLEQEALIDEVYRACCQSGHDLLLEVILPRDAADQNEQYYPQIVERFYQLGILPDWWKLPPLSPDRWREISQHIEHYDPECRGILILGLDAPESELKSGFAAAADMPWVKGFAVGRTIFGEPSRQWLGGQLNDEQLIATVKQKYRMLIDYWREYRPAR
;
A
#
# COMPACT_ATOMS: atom_id res chain seq x y z
N MET A 1 13.26 -34.78 -8.08
CA MET A 1 12.34 -35.84 -7.57
C MET A 1 11.30 -35.18 -6.68
N LYS A 2 10.06 -34.98 -7.15
CA LYS A 2 8.94 -34.57 -6.27
C LYS A 2 8.61 -35.77 -5.37
N ARG A 3 8.74 -35.64 -4.05
CA ARG A 3 8.18 -36.62 -3.10
C ARG A 3 6.66 -36.68 -3.34
N THR A 4 6.13 -37.84 -3.69
CA THR A 4 4.68 -38.07 -3.80
C THR A 4 4.06 -37.84 -2.42
N ARG A 5 3.11 -36.91 -2.29
CA ARG A 5 2.41 -36.63 -1.02
C ARG A 5 1.21 -37.57 -0.79
N PHE A 6 0.93 -38.46 -1.73
CA PHE A 6 -0.12 -39.46 -1.66
C PHE A 6 0.40 -40.73 -0.98
N ILE A 7 -0.31 -41.18 0.06
CA ILE A 7 -0.12 -42.49 0.70
C ILE A 7 -1.49 -43.15 0.78
N ALA A 8 -1.64 -44.29 0.11
CA ALA A 8 -2.89 -45.04 0.14
C ALA A 8 -3.15 -45.61 1.54
N SER A 9 -4.38 -45.46 2.03
CA SER A 9 -4.83 -46.04 3.30
C SER A 9 -6.30 -46.44 3.19
N SER A 10 -6.56 -47.75 3.31
CA SER A 10 -7.93 -48.29 3.31
C SER A 10 -8.74 -47.75 4.49
N GLN A 11 -8.12 -47.64 5.67
CA GLN A 11 -8.76 -47.09 6.86
C GLN A 11 -9.22 -45.63 6.65
N VAL A 12 -8.36 -44.79 6.06
CA VAL A 12 -8.73 -43.39 5.75
C VAL A 12 -9.83 -43.33 4.70
N THR A 13 -9.76 -44.20 3.68
CA THR A 13 -10.77 -44.33 2.63
C THR A 13 -12.15 -44.63 3.26
N GLU A 14 -12.23 -45.67 4.09
CA GLU A 14 -13.48 -46.09 4.75
C GLU A 14 -14.07 -44.97 5.63
N GLN A 15 -13.23 -44.25 6.37
CA GLN A 15 -13.68 -43.13 7.21
C GLN A 15 -14.21 -41.96 6.38
N LEU A 16 -13.51 -41.57 5.31
CA LEU A 16 -13.98 -40.50 4.43
C LEU A 16 -15.31 -40.88 3.77
N GLN A 17 -15.43 -42.13 3.30
CA GLN A 17 -16.66 -42.62 2.65
C GLN A 17 -17.90 -42.56 3.54
N GLN A 18 -17.75 -42.69 4.86
CA GLN A 18 -18.86 -42.55 5.81
C GLN A 18 -19.43 -41.13 5.87
N VAL A 19 -18.64 -40.10 5.55
CA VAL A 19 -19.05 -38.69 5.67
C VAL A 19 -19.43 -38.03 4.35
N LEU A 20 -19.08 -38.61 3.19
CA LEU A 20 -19.29 -37.99 1.87
C LEU A 20 -20.75 -37.58 1.59
N ARG A 21 -21.72 -38.31 2.13
CA ARG A 21 -23.15 -38.05 1.97
C ARG A 21 -23.66 -36.77 2.65
N HIS A 22 -22.84 -36.15 3.50
CA HIS A 22 -23.22 -34.96 4.27
C HIS A 22 -22.81 -33.65 3.58
N PHE A 23 -22.16 -33.72 2.42
CA PHE A 23 -21.71 -32.54 1.67
C PHE A 23 -22.57 -32.31 0.42
N ASP A 24 -22.77 -31.03 0.08
CA ASP A 24 -23.42 -30.61 -1.18
C ASP A 24 -22.39 -30.31 -2.29
N LEU A 25 -21.14 -30.01 -1.89
CA LEU A 25 -20.02 -29.70 -2.77
C LEU A 25 -18.75 -30.36 -2.21
N ILE A 26 -18.06 -31.13 -3.05
CA ILE A 26 -16.80 -31.79 -2.71
C ILE A 26 -15.74 -31.35 -3.72
N VAL A 27 -14.70 -30.69 -3.23
CA VAL A 27 -13.60 -30.17 -4.05
C VAL A 27 -12.31 -30.88 -3.64
N GLY A 28 -11.64 -31.52 -4.60
CA GLY A 28 -10.44 -32.32 -4.32
C GLY A 28 -9.46 -32.35 -5.48
N THR A 29 -8.18 -32.62 -5.22
CA THR A 29 -7.23 -33.01 -6.26
C THR A 29 -7.49 -34.44 -6.71
N GLU A 30 -6.86 -34.85 -7.80
CA GLU A 30 -6.93 -36.25 -8.26
C GLU A 30 -6.52 -37.21 -7.14
N GLU A 31 -5.44 -36.92 -6.41
CA GLU A 31 -4.98 -37.73 -5.29
C GLU A 31 -5.96 -37.74 -4.11
N GLU A 32 -6.59 -36.60 -3.78
CA GLU A 32 -7.62 -36.53 -2.73
C GLU A 32 -8.84 -37.39 -3.10
N PHE A 33 -9.24 -37.39 -4.38
CA PHE A 33 -10.27 -38.30 -4.89
C PHE A 33 -9.82 -39.75 -4.92
N HIS A 34 -8.55 -40.04 -5.20
CA HIS A 34 -8.01 -41.42 -5.14
C HIS A 34 -8.14 -42.01 -3.74
N ILE A 35 -7.89 -41.20 -2.70
CA ILE A 35 -8.11 -41.60 -1.31
C ILE A 35 -9.61 -41.81 -1.06
N ALA A 36 -10.46 -40.84 -1.39
CA ALA A 36 -11.90 -40.94 -1.12
C ALA A 36 -12.58 -42.12 -1.85
N GLY A 37 -12.14 -42.42 -3.08
CA GLY A 37 -12.67 -43.51 -3.91
C GLY A 37 -11.95 -44.84 -3.75
N GLY A 38 -10.82 -44.90 -3.03
CA GLY A 38 -10.02 -46.11 -2.87
C GLY A 38 -9.49 -46.69 -4.18
N SER A 39 -9.16 -45.84 -5.17
CA SER A 39 -8.62 -46.24 -6.47
C SER A 39 -7.62 -45.20 -6.97
N THR A 40 -6.52 -45.62 -7.58
CA THR A 40 -5.54 -44.72 -8.19
C THR A 40 -5.92 -44.29 -9.62
N ASP A 41 -7.00 -44.84 -10.16
CA ASP A 41 -7.60 -44.36 -11.41
C ASP A 41 -8.64 -43.27 -11.09
N THR A 42 -8.41 -42.05 -11.57
CA THR A 42 -9.21 -40.86 -11.19
C THR A 42 -10.70 -41.02 -11.53
N LEU A 43 -11.05 -41.53 -12.72
CA LEU A 43 -12.46 -41.68 -13.10
C LEU A 43 -13.14 -42.80 -12.28
N THR A 44 -12.45 -43.91 -12.05
CA THR A 44 -12.95 -44.99 -11.17
C THR A 44 -13.15 -44.48 -9.75
N ALA A 45 -12.21 -43.69 -9.23
CA ALA A 45 -12.31 -43.11 -7.90
C ALA A 45 -13.50 -42.14 -7.79
N LEU A 46 -13.67 -41.24 -8.76
CA LEU A 46 -14.83 -40.34 -8.86
C LEU A 46 -16.15 -41.11 -8.95
N ARG A 47 -16.23 -42.19 -9.74
CA ARG A 47 -17.43 -43.05 -9.82
C ARG A 47 -17.79 -43.66 -8.47
N ARG A 48 -16.79 -44.17 -7.74
CA ARG A 48 -17.00 -44.73 -6.40
C ARG A 48 -17.45 -43.68 -5.39
N VAL A 49 -16.90 -42.47 -5.44
CA VAL A 49 -17.36 -41.33 -4.63
C VAL A 49 -18.81 -40.98 -4.98
N ARG A 50 -19.15 -40.90 -6.28
CA ARG A 50 -20.52 -40.60 -6.75
C ARG A 50 -21.56 -41.63 -6.29
N GLN A 51 -21.19 -42.90 -6.09
CA GLN A 51 -22.11 -43.91 -5.52
C GLN A 51 -22.53 -43.60 -4.07
N LEU A 52 -21.78 -42.75 -3.37
CA LEU A 52 -21.97 -42.46 -1.95
C LEU A 52 -22.56 -41.07 -1.69
N THR A 53 -22.64 -40.19 -2.69
CA THR A 53 -23.08 -38.80 -2.51
C THR A 53 -23.70 -38.20 -3.78
N GLN A 54 -24.65 -37.28 -3.58
CA GLN A 54 -25.23 -36.43 -4.64
C GLN A 54 -24.52 -35.08 -4.77
N ALA A 55 -23.49 -34.81 -3.96
CA ALA A 55 -22.70 -33.58 -4.02
C ALA A 55 -22.19 -33.27 -5.43
N VAL A 56 -22.06 -31.99 -5.79
CA VAL A 56 -21.25 -31.63 -6.96
C VAL A 56 -19.79 -31.94 -6.67
N LEU A 57 -19.11 -32.62 -7.59
CA LEU A 57 -17.69 -32.94 -7.45
C LEU A 57 -16.86 -31.99 -8.31
N VAL A 58 -15.86 -31.33 -7.73
CA VAL A 58 -14.90 -30.48 -8.46
C VAL A 58 -13.51 -31.08 -8.32
N CYS A 59 -12.98 -31.60 -9.41
CA CYS A 59 -11.66 -32.23 -9.47
C CYS A 59 -10.61 -31.26 -9.98
N LYS A 60 -9.63 -30.91 -9.12
CA LYS A 60 -8.45 -30.10 -9.43
C LYS A 60 -7.43 -31.00 -10.16
N ARG A 61 -7.07 -30.62 -11.38
CA ARG A 61 -6.20 -31.40 -12.30
C ARG A 61 -4.88 -30.70 -12.60
N GLY A 62 -4.37 -29.96 -11.61
CA GLY A 62 -3.12 -29.21 -11.71
C GLY A 62 -3.11 -28.24 -12.90
N ALA A 63 -2.09 -28.36 -13.76
CA ALA A 63 -1.91 -27.48 -14.93
C ALA A 63 -3.00 -27.63 -16.01
N LEU A 64 -3.85 -28.66 -15.93
CA LEU A 64 -5.02 -28.81 -16.81
C LEU A 64 -6.21 -27.96 -16.35
N GLY A 65 -6.17 -27.38 -15.15
CA GLY A 65 -7.28 -26.65 -14.55
C GLY A 65 -8.14 -27.57 -13.68
N CYS A 66 -9.45 -27.56 -13.90
CA CYS A 66 -10.39 -28.40 -13.14
C CYS A 66 -11.57 -28.92 -13.98
N SER A 67 -12.27 -29.91 -13.44
CA SER A 67 -13.49 -30.48 -14.02
C SER A 67 -14.59 -30.54 -12.97
N VAL A 68 -15.83 -30.26 -13.39
CA VAL A 68 -17.02 -30.27 -12.52
C VAL A 68 -17.93 -31.42 -12.93
N PHE A 69 -18.47 -32.13 -11.94
CA PHE A 69 -19.39 -33.24 -12.12
C PHE A 69 -20.64 -33.03 -11.27
N GLU A 70 -21.71 -32.56 -11.89
CA GLU A 70 -23.01 -32.35 -11.25
C GLU A 70 -23.81 -33.66 -11.13
N GLY A 71 -23.46 -34.69 -11.92
CA GLY A 71 -24.16 -35.97 -11.95
C GLY A 71 -23.23 -37.14 -12.26
N ASN A 72 -23.65 -38.00 -13.20
CA ASN A 72 -22.92 -39.19 -13.59
C ASN A 72 -21.49 -38.87 -14.07
N ILE A 73 -20.55 -39.75 -13.72
CA ILE A 73 -19.15 -39.63 -14.11
C ILE A 73 -18.95 -40.38 -15.43
N ALA A 74 -18.44 -39.70 -16.45
CA ALA A 74 -18.22 -40.26 -17.78
C ALA A 74 -17.25 -41.45 -17.77
N ASP A 75 -17.34 -42.29 -18.81
CA ASP A 75 -16.46 -43.45 -18.97
C ASP A 75 -15.04 -43.06 -19.40
N ASP A 76 -14.93 -41.95 -20.13
CA ASP A 76 -13.70 -41.46 -20.74
C ASP A 76 -13.51 -39.95 -20.55
N TRP A 77 -12.26 -39.52 -20.40
CA TRP A 77 -11.91 -38.11 -20.21
C TRP A 77 -12.26 -37.20 -21.39
N SER A 78 -12.34 -37.72 -22.61
CA SER A 78 -12.75 -36.96 -23.80
C SER A 78 -14.18 -36.42 -23.71
N GLN A 79 -15.01 -37.01 -22.85
CA GLN A 79 -16.39 -36.61 -22.60
C GLN A 79 -16.52 -35.65 -21.42
N VAL A 80 -15.42 -35.38 -20.70
CA VAL A 80 -15.42 -34.53 -19.52
C VAL A 80 -15.01 -33.12 -19.90
N LYS A 81 -15.86 -32.13 -19.62
CA LYS A 81 -15.51 -30.71 -19.79
C LYS A 81 -14.31 -30.37 -18.90
N ILE A 82 -13.30 -29.78 -19.50
CA ILE A 82 -12.14 -29.22 -18.80
C ILE A 82 -12.31 -27.71 -18.76
N HIS A 83 -12.35 -27.16 -17.56
CA HIS A 83 -12.19 -25.73 -17.33
C HIS A 83 -10.70 -25.47 -17.20
N SER A 84 -10.06 -25.12 -18.31
CA SER A 84 -8.63 -24.81 -18.35
C SER A 84 -8.35 -23.46 -17.71
N GLY A 85 -7.26 -23.36 -16.96
CA GLY A 85 -6.68 -22.09 -16.53
C GLY A 85 -5.53 -21.65 -17.44
N VAL A 86 -5.05 -20.42 -17.24
CA VAL A 86 -3.80 -19.95 -17.85
C VAL A 86 -2.63 -20.76 -17.30
N ARG A 87 -1.71 -21.15 -18.18
CA ARG A 87 -0.44 -21.76 -17.78
C ARG A 87 0.49 -20.67 -17.27
N VAL A 88 0.87 -20.78 -16.01
CA VAL A 88 1.86 -19.93 -15.37
C VAL A 88 3.09 -20.74 -14.98
N ASP A 89 4.25 -20.09 -14.93
CA ASP A 89 5.45 -20.67 -14.36
C ASP A 89 5.25 -20.86 -12.85
N VAL A 90 5.25 -22.12 -12.41
CA VAL A 90 5.03 -22.47 -10.99
C VAL A 90 6.31 -22.20 -10.19
N LEU A 91 6.25 -21.23 -9.28
CA LEU A 91 7.30 -20.96 -8.30
C LEU A 91 7.07 -21.72 -6.99
N ASN A 92 5.85 -21.71 -6.46
CA ASN A 92 5.46 -22.40 -5.23
C ASN A 92 4.08 -23.05 -5.40
N VAL A 93 3.82 -24.18 -4.74
CA VAL A 93 2.50 -24.86 -4.76
C VAL A 93 1.71 -24.72 -3.46
N LEU A 94 2.31 -24.12 -2.43
CA LEU A 94 1.65 -23.86 -1.15
C LEU A 94 0.58 -22.78 -1.32
N GLY A 95 -0.61 -23.00 -0.75
CA GLY A 95 -1.73 -22.04 -0.79
C GLY A 95 -2.57 -22.08 -2.07
N ALA A 96 -2.15 -22.79 -3.11
CA ALA A 96 -2.89 -22.89 -4.37
C ALA A 96 -4.30 -23.47 -4.20
N GLY A 97 -4.46 -24.44 -3.28
CA GLY A 97 -5.75 -25.04 -2.97
C GLY A 97 -6.73 -24.07 -2.31
N ASP A 98 -6.25 -23.28 -1.35
CA ASP A 98 -7.07 -22.28 -0.65
C ASP A 98 -7.47 -21.14 -1.59
N ALA A 99 -6.54 -20.70 -2.44
CA ALA A 99 -6.81 -19.68 -3.46
C ALA A 99 -7.81 -20.18 -4.50
N PHE A 100 -7.65 -21.43 -4.96
CA PHE A 100 -8.60 -22.08 -5.84
C PHE A 100 -10.00 -22.13 -5.20
N MET A 101 -10.07 -22.56 -3.94
CA MET A 101 -11.34 -22.63 -3.21
C MET A 101 -11.99 -21.26 -3.07
N SER A 102 -11.21 -20.22 -2.72
CA SER A 102 -11.70 -18.83 -2.63
C SER A 102 -12.29 -18.36 -3.96
N GLY A 103 -11.56 -18.57 -5.08
CA GLY A 103 -12.06 -18.23 -6.41
C GLY A 103 -13.32 -19.02 -6.80
N LEU A 104 -13.37 -20.32 -6.50
CA LEU A 104 -14.54 -21.15 -6.75
C LEU A 104 -15.76 -20.65 -5.97
N LEU A 105 -15.58 -20.41 -4.67
CA LEU A 105 -16.63 -19.93 -3.77
C LEU A 105 -17.14 -18.54 -4.16
N ARG A 106 -16.30 -17.67 -4.71
CA ARG A 106 -16.75 -16.39 -5.29
C ARG A 106 -17.84 -16.62 -6.33
N GLY A 107 -17.62 -17.50 -7.31
CA GLY A 107 -18.63 -17.75 -8.34
C GLY A 107 -19.81 -18.55 -7.81
N TYR A 108 -19.52 -19.63 -7.06
CA TYR A 108 -20.53 -20.55 -6.54
C TYR A 108 -21.52 -19.89 -5.59
N LEU A 109 -21.07 -19.05 -4.65
CA LEU A 109 -21.94 -18.38 -3.67
C LEU A 109 -22.73 -17.20 -4.27
N ASN A 110 -22.38 -16.75 -5.48
CA ASN A 110 -23.09 -15.70 -6.21
C ASN A 110 -23.96 -16.26 -7.34
N ASP A 111 -24.24 -17.57 -7.35
CA ASP A 111 -25.03 -18.26 -8.37
C ASP A 111 -24.50 -18.05 -9.81
N GLU A 112 -23.20 -17.81 -9.96
CA GLU A 112 -22.54 -17.74 -11.27
C GLU A 112 -22.39 -19.15 -11.88
N SER A 113 -22.24 -19.24 -13.20
CA SER A 113 -22.06 -20.53 -13.87
C SER A 113 -20.78 -21.24 -13.42
N TRP A 114 -20.77 -22.58 -13.47
CA TRP A 114 -19.55 -23.37 -13.21
C TRP A 114 -18.37 -22.94 -14.09
N GLU A 115 -18.65 -22.50 -15.32
CA GLU A 115 -17.61 -21.95 -16.19
C GLU A 115 -16.90 -20.76 -15.58
N GLN A 116 -17.66 -19.81 -15.05
CA GLN A 116 -17.13 -18.60 -14.45
C GLN A 116 -16.52 -18.87 -13.06
N ALA A 117 -17.17 -19.71 -12.23
CA ALA A 117 -16.63 -20.11 -10.93
C ALA A 117 -15.28 -20.86 -11.07
N CYS A 118 -15.17 -21.79 -12.02
CA CYS A 118 -13.90 -22.47 -12.30
C CYS A 118 -12.85 -21.54 -12.91
N ARG A 119 -13.26 -20.55 -13.71
CA ARG A 119 -12.35 -19.53 -14.24
C ARG A 119 -11.73 -18.71 -13.11
N TYR A 120 -12.52 -18.25 -12.14
CA TYR A 120 -12.00 -17.61 -10.92
C TYR A 120 -11.07 -18.54 -10.13
N ALA A 121 -11.48 -19.78 -9.90
CA ALA A 121 -10.72 -20.75 -9.13
C ALA A 121 -9.33 -21.00 -9.73
N ASN A 122 -9.29 -21.27 -11.04
CA ASN A 122 -8.04 -21.49 -11.76
C ASN A 122 -7.15 -20.25 -11.74
N ALA A 123 -7.73 -19.06 -11.95
CA ALA A 123 -6.98 -17.79 -11.95
C ALA A 123 -6.38 -17.48 -10.56
N CYS A 124 -7.13 -17.64 -9.48
CA CYS A 124 -6.62 -17.49 -8.12
C CYS A 124 -5.48 -18.46 -7.83
N GLY A 125 -5.65 -19.73 -8.21
CA GLY A 125 -4.61 -20.75 -8.08
C GLY A 125 -3.35 -20.36 -8.86
N ALA A 126 -3.49 -19.91 -10.11
CA ALA A 126 -2.40 -19.48 -10.98
C ALA A 126 -1.63 -18.28 -10.41
N LEU A 127 -2.34 -17.26 -9.91
CA LEU A 127 -1.72 -16.07 -9.31
C LEU A 127 -0.89 -16.45 -8.07
N VAL A 128 -1.43 -17.29 -7.18
CA VAL A 128 -0.69 -17.72 -5.97
C VAL A 128 0.54 -18.54 -6.33
N VAL A 129 0.44 -19.52 -7.24
CA VAL A 129 1.59 -20.36 -7.60
C VAL A 129 2.67 -19.62 -8.36
N SER A 130 2.34 -18.48 -8.96
CA SER A 130 3.30 -17.60 -9.62
C SER A 130 4.15 -16.80 -8.63
N ARG A 131 3.80 -16.77 -7.34
CA ARG A 131 4.52 -16.03 -6.30
C ARG A 131 5.16 -16.98 -5.28
N HIS A 132 6.10 -16.46 -4.47
CA HIS A 132 6.79 -17.24 -3.45
C HIS A 132 5.94 -17.48 -2.19
N GLY A 133 5.02 -16.56 -1.88
CA GLY A 133 4.17 -16.61 -0.68
C GLY A 133 3.01 -17.61 -0.78
N CYS A 134 2.46 -18.00 0.38
CA CYS A 134 1.23 -18.78 0.49
C CYS A 134 0.03 -17.81 0.66
N ALA A 135 -0.52 -17.67 1.88
CA ALA A 135 -1.63 -16.76 2.15
C ALA A 135 -1.41 -15.29 1.73
N PRO A 136 -0.22 -14.67 1.91
CA PRO A 136 0.00 -13.30 1.46
C PRO A 136 -0.09 -13.11 -0.05
N ALA A 137 0.06 -14.17 -0.84
CA ALA A 137 0.03 -14.10 -2.30
C ALA A 137 -1.38 -14.14 -2.88
N MET A 138 -2.41 -14.35 -2.05
CA MET A 138 -3.81 -14.43 -2.49
C MET A 138 -4.24 -13.12 -3.16
N PRO A 139 -4.85 -13.18 -4.35
CA PRO A 139 -5.25 -11.98 -5.05
C PRO A 139 -6.48 -11.33 -4.43
N THR A 140 -6.57 -10.03 -4.55
CA THR A 140 -7.80 -9.31 -4.23
C THR A 140 -8.79 -9.40 -5.39
N LYS A 141 -10.05 -8.97 -5.17
CA LYS A 141 -11.05 -8.92 -6.24
C LYS A 141 -10.58 -8.06 -7.42
N LYS A 142 -10.03 -6.86 -7.17
CA LYS A 142 -9.56 -5.95 -8.22
C LYS A 142 -8.40 -6.56 -9.02
N GLU A 143 -7.45 -7.17 -8.33
CA GLU A 143 -6.31 -7.84 -8.96
C GLU A 143 -6.77 -9.03 -9.83
N LEU A 144 -7.69 -9.86 -9.31
CA LEU A 144 -8.26 -10.99 -10.03
C LEU A 144 -9.04 -10.54 -11.27
N ASP A 145 -9.89 -9.53 -11.13
CA ASP A 145 -10.69 -8.99 -12.24
C ASP A 145 -9.78 -8.42 -13.34
N ASP A 146 -8.69 -7.73 -12.97
CA ASP A 146 -7.69 -7.21 -13.91
C ASP A 146 -6.94 -8.34 -14.64
N TYR A 147 -6.52 -9.37 -13.90
CA TYR A 147 -5.86 -10.54 -14.48
C TYR A 147 -6.77 -11.21 -15.51
N LEU A 148 -8.02 -11.48 -15.16
CA LEU A 148 -8.99 -12.15 -16.05
C LEU A 148 -9.29 -11.34 -17.31
N ALA A 149 -9.28 -10.01 -17.24
CA ALA A 149 -9.46 -9.15 -18.40
C ALA A 149 -8.29 -9.23 -19.40
N ARG A 150 -7.09 -9.56 -18.93
CA ARG A 150 -5.83 -9.56 -19.71
C ARG A 150 -5.16 -10.93 -19.77
N GLU A 151 -5.82 -12.00 -19.33
CA GLU A 151 -5.21 -13.29 -18.99
C GLU A 151 -4.45 -13.96 -20.15
N GLN A 152 -4.85 -13.67 -21.40
CA GLN A 152 -4.17 -14.18 -22.61
C GLN A 152 -2.83 -13.49 -22.89
N SER A 153 -2.63 -12.27 -22.37
CA SER A 153 -1.41 -11.48 -22.54
C SER A 153 -0.40 -11.67 -21.41
N ILE A 154 -0.81 -12.27 -20.28
CA ILE A 154 -0.01 -12.37 -19.06
C ILE A 154 0.47 -13.81 -18.87
N THR A 155 1.69 -14.09 -19.35
CA THR A 155 2.36 -15.38 -19.14
C THR A 155 3.16 -15.46 -17.84
N ARG A 156 3.59 -14.29 -17.32
CA ARG A 156 4.39 -14.14 -16.09
C ARG A 156 3.72 -13.14 -15.14
N PRO A 157 2.67 -13.56 -14.40
CA PRO A 157 1.99 -12.65 -13.46
C PRO A 157 2.91 -12.07 -12.40
N ASP A 158 3.96 -12.81 -12.03
CA ASP A 158 5.02 -12.38 -11.11
C ASP A 158 5.85 -11.20 -11.63
N LYS A 159 5.85 -10.97 -12.95
CA LYS A 159 6.60 -9.87 -13.60
C LYS A 159 5.69 -8.80 -14.20
N ASP A 160 4.37 -8.96 -14.17
CA ASP A 160 3.44 -7.95 -14.68
C ASP A 160 3.41 -6.75 -13.71
N PRO A 161 3.84 -5.54 -14.13
CA PRO A 161 3.93 -4.40 -13.21
C PRO A 161 2.58 -4.01 -12.63
N ARG A 162 1.52 -4.11 -13.44
CA ARG A 162 0.17 -3.72 -13.04
C ARG A 162 -0.42 -4.68 -12.01
N LEU A 163 -0.29 -6.00 -12.21
CA LEU A 163 -0.74 -6.98 -11.22
C LEU A 163 0.01 -6.87 -9.91
N ASN A 164 1.33 -6.68 -9.95
CA ASN A 164 2.13 -6.53 -8.74
C ASN A 164 1.81 -5.23 -8.00
N HIS A 165 1.55 -4.13 -8.73
CA HIS A 165 1.03 -2.90 -8.14
C HIS A 165 -0.32 -3.14 -7.48
N LEU A 166 -1.30 -3.70 -8.21
CA LEU A 166 -2.64 -4.01 -7.69
C LEU A 166 -2.56 -4.90 -6.44
N HIS A 167 -1.73 -5.94 -6.47
CA HIS A 167 -1.52 -6.81 -5.32
C HIS A 167 -1.05 -6.01 -4.09
N ARG A 168 0.00 -5.19 -4.25
CA ARG A 168 0.55 -4.36 -3.18
C ARG A 168 -0.49 -3.39 -2.62
N VAL A 169 -1.19 -2.67 -3.50
CA VAL A 169 -2.04 -1.54 -3.09
C VAL A 169 -3.43 -1.94 -2.62
N THR A 170 -3.95 -3.09 -3.07
CA THR A 170 -5.29 -3.56 -2.70
C THR A 170 -5.29 -4.51 -1.50
N THR A 171 -4.11 -5.00 -1.07
CA THR A 171 -3.96 -5.84 0.14
C THR A 171 -3.64 -5.05 1.41
N ARG A 172 -3.50 -3.72 1.30
CA ARG A 172 -3.32 -2.80 2.43
C ARG A 172 -4.46 -2.96 3.44
N LYS A 173 -4.13 -2.95 4.74
CA LYS A 173 -5.12 -3.11 5.82
C LYS A 173 -5.63 -1.78 6.36
N GLN A 174 -4.79 -0.75 6.32
CA GLN A 174 -5.07 0.58 6.88
C GLN A 174 -5.69 1.49 5.82
N HIS A 175 -6.75 2.19 6.22
CA HIS A 175 -7.45 3.19 5.42
C HIS A 175 -7.36 4.55 6.10
N TRP A 176 -7.07 5.59 5.32
CA TRP A 176 -6.86 6.97 5.79
C TRP A 176 -7.84 7.91 5.05
N PRO A 177 -9.11 7.98 5.46
CA PRO A 177 -10.10 8.84 4.80
C PRO A 177 -9.81 10.34 5.01
N GLU A 178 -9.20 10.67 6.14
CA GLU A 178 -8.67 11.97 6.53
C GLU A 178 -7.27 11.73 7.14
N LEU A 179 -6.33 12.64 6.90
CA LEU A 179 -5.00 12.52 7.48
C LEU A 179 -4.38 13.88 7.82
N CYS A 180 -4.36 14.22 9.11
CA CYS A 180 -3.71 15.41 9.64
C CYS A 180 -2.34 15.02 10.22
N VAL A 181 -1.26 15.49 9.61
CA VAL A 181 0.11 15.11 9.99
C VAL A 181 0.86 16.33 10.53
N PHE A 182 1.44 16.17 11.72
CA PHE A 182 2.37 17.14 12.27
C PHE A 182 3.80 16.79 11.86
N ALA A 183 4.40 17.63 11.01
CA ALA A 183 5.72 17.39 10.45
C ALA A 183 6.84 18.07 11.23
N PHE A 184 7.72 17.30 11.86
CA PHE A 184 8.91 17.80 12.56
C PHE A 184 10.17 17.01 12.18
N ASP A 185 10.21 16.48 10.95
CA ASP A 185 11.33 15.80 10.30
C ASP A 185 12.49 16.74 9.88
N HIS A 186 12.37 18.02 10.25
CA HIS A 186 13.34 19.05 9.94
C HIS A 186 14.64 18.79 10.70
N ARG A 187 15.78 18.96 10.02
CA ARG A 187 17.12 18.71 10.56
C ARG A 187 17.91 20.02 10.54
N LYS A 188 18.36 20.44 9.35
CA LYS A 188 19.08 21.69 9.13
C LYS A 188 18.40 22.90 9.78
N GLN A 189 17.09 23.06 9.60
CA GLN A 189 16.36 24.22 10.15
C GLN A 189 16.34 24.24 11.69
N LEU A 190 16.30 23.08 12.35
CA LEU A 190 16.36 23.03 13.82
C LEU A 190 17.78 23.29 14.33
N VAL A 191 18.80 22.84 13.60
CA VAL A 191 20.20 23.17 13.86
C VAL A 191 20.43 24.68 13.70
N ASP A 192 19.90 25.28 12.63
CA ASP A 192 19.99 26.73 12.39
C ASP A 192 19.33 27.52 13.55
N ILE A 193 18.11 27.12 13.98
CA ILE A 193 17.46 27.75 15.15
C ILE A 193 18.30 27.59 16.42
N ALA A 194 18.84 26.40 16.69
CA ALA A 194 19.67 26.15 17.86
C ALA A 194 20.92 27.04 17.87
N ASN A 195 21.60 27.16 16.72
CA ASN A 195 22.76 28.03 16.56
C ASN A 195 22.40 29.52 16.75
N GLU A 196 21.27 29.97 16.19
CA GLU A 196 20.80 31.36 16.31
C GLU A 196 20.54 31.79 17.75
N VAL A 197 20.07 30.88 18.61
CA VAL A 197 19.79 31.15 20.03
C VAL A 197 20.90 30.70 20.98
N GLY A 198 22.00 30.15 20.45
CA GLY A 198 23.13 29.66 21.23
C GLY A 198 22.86 28.36 22.01
N ALA A 199 21.88 27.56 21.59
CA ALA A 199 21.57 26.26 22.17
C ALA A 199 22.41 25.13 21.55
N SER A 200 22.64 24.05 22.31
CA SER A 200 23.33 22.85 21.83
C SER A 200 22.44 22.03 20.90
N GLU A 201 23.00 21.45 19.83
CA GLU A 201 22.30 20.50 18.95
C GLU A 201 21.77 19.27 19.73
N SER A 202 22.38 18.93 20.87
CA SER A 202 21.89 17.85 21.75
C SER A 202 20.52 18.13 22.38
N ALA A 203 20.02 19.37 22.30
CA ALA A 203 18.66 19.72 22.73
C ALA A 203 17.58 19.39 21.68
N ILE A 204 17.95 19.08 20.43
CA ILE A 204 17.00 18.81 19.35
C ILE A 204 16.22 17.49 19.56
N PRO A 205 16.84 16.35 19.95
CA PRO A 205 16.07 15.14 20.23
C PRO A 205 15.04 15.29 21.37
N PRO A 206 15.39 15.87 22.54
CA PRO A 206 14.40 16.18 23.58
C PRO A 206 13.28 17.10 23.09
N LEU A 207 13.61 18.14 22.31
CA LEU A 207 12.62 19.02 21.70
C LEU A 207 11.59 18.22 20.87
N LYS A 208 12.04 17.28 20.04
CA LYS A 208 11.13 16.47 19.19
C LYS A 208 10.20 15.58 20.01
N MET A 209 10.62 15.11 21.19
CA MET A 209 9.74 14.39 22.10
C MET A 209 8.64 15.29 22.68
N LEU A 210 8.96 16.55 23.00
CA LEU A 210 7.97 17.54 23.44
C LEU A 210 7.00 17.91 22.29
N LEU A 211 7.49 18.00 21.05
CA LEU A 211 6.63 18.20 19.87
C LEU A 211 5.67 17.02 19.67
N LEU A 212 6.15 15.78 19.81
CA LEU A 212 5.32 14.59 19.76
C LEU A 212 4.24 14.60 20.85
N GLU A 213 4.57 14.99 22.07
CA GLU A 213 3.58 15.08 23.15
C GLU A 213 2.50 16.12 22.85
N GLY A 214 2.88 17.30 22.35
CA GLY A 214 1.93 18.29 21.84
C GLY A 214 1.04 17.74 20.72
N ALA A 215 1.60 16.92 19.82
CA ALA A 215 0.87 16.24 18.75
C ALA A 215 -0.20 15.30 19.30
N ARG A 216 0.17 14.48 20.29
CA ARG A 216 -0.73 13.50 20.92
C ARG A 216 -1.90 14.16 21.61
N GLN A 217 -1.63 15.19 22.41
CA GLN A 217 -2.68 15.91 23.13
C GLN A 217 -3.65 16.58 22.15
N ALA A 218 -3.15 17.20 21.08
CA ALA A 218 -4.00 17.83 20.06
C ALA A 218 -4.82 16.79 19.28
N ALA A 219 -4.21 15.67 18.87
CA ALA A 219 -4.91 14.60 18.16
C ALA A 219 -6.02 13.96 19.01
N LEU A 220 -5.75 13.76 20.30
CA LEU A 220 -6.73 13.24 21.26
C LEU A 220 -7.91 14.21 21.43
N GLU A 221 -7.64 15.50 21.66
CA GLU A 221 -8.67 16.53 21.79
C GLU A 221 -9.47 16.74 20.49
N ALA A 222 -8.84 16.50 19.35
CA ALA A 222 -9.48 16.58 18.04
C ALA A 222 -10.29 15.34 17.65
N GLY A 223 -10.18 14.23 18.38
CA GLY A 223 -10.79 12.96 17.97
C GLY A 223 -10.19 12.41 16.66
N LEU A 224 -8.87 12.50 16.51
CA LEU A 224 -8.12 12.03 15.34
C LEU A 224 -7.48 10.65 15.55
N GLN A 225 -7.98 9.80 16.46
CA GLN A 225 -7.28 8.58 16.90
C GLN A 225 -6.86 7.62 15.75
N ASN A 226 -7.49 7.70 14.57
CA ASN A 226 -7.13 6.93 13.37
C ASN A 226 -6.84 7.80 12.12
N ASN A 227 -6.71 9.12 12.28
CA ASN A 227 -6.54 10.09 11.19
C ASN A 227 -5.41 11.10 11.48
N SER A 228 -4.58 10.84 12.50
CA SER A 228 -3.40 11.64 12.81
C SER A 228 -2.10 10.95 12.43
N GLY A 229 -1.08 11.76 12.13
CA GLY A 229 0.27 11.26 11.90
C GLY A 229 1.37 12.21 12.31
N ILE A 230 2.60 11.72 12.22
CA ILE A 230 3.82 12.52 12.37
C ILE A 230 4.75 12.33 11.17
N LEU A 231 5.58 13.33 10.89
CA LEU A 231 6.83 13.14 10.13
C LEU A 231 8.00 13.38 11.08
N ALA A 232 8.88 12.39 11.23
CA ALA A 232 10.07 12.47 12.08
C ALA A 232 11.27 11.82 11.39
N ASP A 233 12.46 12.41 11.53
CA ASP A 233 13.70 11.94 10.91
C ASP A 233 14.47 10.93 11.75
N THR A 234 15.38 10.21 11.10
CA THR A 234 16.30 9.28 11.76
C THR A 234 17.31 9.99 12.66
N THR A 235 17.84 11.13 12.22
CA THR A 235 19.00 11.79 12.85
C THR A 235 18.68 12.30 14.26
N PHE A 236 17.57 13.04 14.43
CA PHE A 236 17.15 13.59 15.71
C PHE A 236 15.81 13.03 16.21
N GLY A 237 14.99 12.45 15.34
CA GLY A 237 13.64 11.98 15.64
C GLY A 237 13.51 10.49 15.98
N GLN A 238 14.62 9.73 16.05
CA GLN A 238 14.56 8.27 16.24
C GLN A 238 13.77 7.84 17.49
N GLN A 239 13.87 8.59 18.59
CA GLN A 239 13.09 8.28 19.79
C GLN A 239 11.58 8.47 19.55
N ALA A 240 11.17 9.53 18.85
CA ALA A 240 9.77 9.77 18.52
C ALA A 240 9.23 8.67 17.57
N LEU A 241 10.03 8.25 16.60
CA LEU A 241 9.70 7.12 15.71
C LEU A 241 9.47 5.83 16.51
N ASN A 242 10.40 5.49 17.40
CA ASN A 242 10.29 4.29 18.23
C ASN A 242 9.06 4.32 19.13
N ASP A 243 8.78 5.49 19.71
CA ASP A 243 7.70 5.66 20.67
C ASP A 243 6.32 5.56 20.02
N VAL A 244 6.15 6.06 18.78
CA VAL A 244 4.85 6.03 18.06
C VAL A 244 4.59 4.73 17.30
N THR A 245 5.63 3.97 16.98
CA THR A 245 5.53 2.66 16.31
C THR A 245 4.60 1.72 17.10
N GLY A 246 3.64 1.09 16.41
CA GLY A 246 2.64 0.17 16.96
C GLY A 246 1.42 0.85 17.57
N GLN A 247 1.34 2.18 17.59
CA GLN A 247 0.21 2.92 18.18
C GLN A 247 -0.91 3.24 17.16
N GLY A 248 -0.80 2.78 15.91
CA GLY A 248 -1.81 3.02 14.88
C GLY A 248 -1.79 4.43 14.25
N TRP A 249 -0.74 5.21 14.52
CA TRP A 249 -0.53 6.51 13.88
C TRP A 249 0.05 6.34 12.47
N TRP A 250 -0.21 7.32 11.61
CA TRP A 250 0.53 7.43 10.35
C TRP A 250 1.93 7.98 10.63
N ILE A 251 2.98 7.28 10.21
CA ILE A 251 4.37 7.67 10.50
C ILE A 251 5.11 7.84 9.19
N GLY A 252 5.50 9.06 8.87
CA GLY A 252 6.41 9.31 7.75
C GLY A 252 7.84 9.53 8.23
N ARG A 253 8.80 9.00 7.48
CA ARG A 253 10.23 9.10 7.80
C ARG A 253 11.01 9.54 6.54
N PRO A 254 11.68 10.70 6.56
CA PRO A 254 12.43 11.19 5.40
C PRO A 254 13.64 10.31 5.09
N VAL A 255 13.97 10.21 3.80
CA VAL A 255 15.20 9.57 3.33
C VAL A 255 16.15 10.54 2.65
N GLU A 256 15.65 11.70 2.22
CA GLU A 256 16.47 12.70 1.53
C GLU A 256 17.42 13.43 2.48
N MET A 257 18.58 13.80 1.96
CA MET A 257 19.50 14.76 2.57
C MET A 257 18.86 16.16 2.51
N PRO A 258 18.74 16.88 3.65
CA PRO A 258 18.09 18.19 3.69
C PRO A 258 18.68 19.18 2.70
N GLY A 259 17.82 19.76 1.84
CA GLY A 259 18.24 20.79 0.90
C GLY A 259 19.08 20.29 -0.29
N SER A 260 19.22 18.98 -0.48
CA SER A 260 19.95 18.43 -1.61
C SER A 260 19.25 18.73 -2.94
N TYR A 261 20.01 19.27 -3.89
CA TYR A 261 19.61 19.51 -5.27
C TYR A 261 20.86 19.41 -6.17
N PRO A 262 21.03 18.37 -7.01
CA PRO A 262 20.13 17.22 -7.18
C PRO A 262 19.90 16.42 -5.88
N LEU A 263 18.80 15.67 -5.86
CA LEU A 263 18.39 14.80 -4.75
C LEU A 263 19.52 13.86 -4.30
N LYS A 264 19.74 13.76 -3.00
CA LYS A 264 20.64 12.78 -2.36
C LYS A 264 19.96 12.12 -1.17
N LEU A 265 20.35 10.90 -0.83
CA LEU A 265 19.89 10.21 0.38
C LEU A 265 20.80 10.50 1.57
N GLU A 266 20.23 10.62 2.77
CA GLU A 266 20.98 10.97 3.98
C GLU A 266 21.84 9.80 4.51
N HIS A 267 21.30 8.58 4.50
CA HIS A 267 21.91 7.42 5.15
C HIS A 267 22.35 6.32 4.17
N GLY A 268 22.81 6.71 2.99
CA GLY A 268 23.34 5.80 1.97
C GLY A 268 22.25 5.12 1.14
N ASP A 269 22.48 3.86 0.76
CA ASP A 269 21.59 3.06 -0.09
C ASP A 269 20.21 2.88 0.55
N ILE A 270 19.14 3.07 -0.23
CA ILE A 270 17.76 2.97 0.26
C ILE A 270 17.38 1.53 0.59
N GLY A 271 17.82 0.54 -0.20
CA GLY A 271 17.48 -0.86 0.02
C GLY A 271 17.94 -1.35 1.38
N SER A 272 19.17 -1.01 1.76
CA SER A 272 19.78 -1.36 3.05
C SER A 272 19.09 -0.68 4.24
N GLN A 273 18.61 0.56 4.08
CA GLN A 273 17.89 1.28 5.13
C GLN A 273 16.57 0.57 5.49
N LEU A 274 15.76 0.22 4.47
CA LEU A 274 14.40 -0.29 4.66
C LEU A 274 14.34 -1.69 5.28
N VAL A 275 15.42 -2.48 5.23
CA VAL A 275 15.48 -3.81 5.88
C VAL A 275 15.18 -3.74 7.38
N SER A 276 15.56 -2.63 8.02
CA SER A 276 15.44 -2.45 9.46
C SER A 276 14.19 -1.65 9.89
N TRP A 277 13.44 -1.12 8.93
CA TRP A 277 12.30 -0.25 9.22
C TRP A 277 11.06 -1.08 9.57
N PRO A 278 10.24 -0.63 10.55
CA PRO A 278 8.91 -1.19 10.75
C PRO A 278 8.04 -0.97 9.50
N GLN A 279 7.30 -2.01 9.09
CA GLN A 279 6.47 -2.01 7.88
C GLN A 279 5.47 -0.84 7.80
N GLU A 280 5.02 -0.34 8.95
CA GLU A 280 4.04 0.76 9.03
C GLU A 280 4.65 2.15 8.80
N HIS A 281 5.97 2.27 8.71
CA HIS A 281 6.63 3.53 8.39
C HIS A 281 6.50 3.83 6.89
N VAL A 282 6.12 5.05 6.58
CA VAL A 282 6.03 5.57 5.21
C VAL A 282 7.35 6.24 4.86
N VAL A 283 7.96 5.79 3.75
CA VAL A 283 9.15 6.44 3.20
C VAL A 283 8.73 7.79 2.66
N LYS A 284 9.25 8.86 3.24
CA LYS A 284 9.06 10.21 2.72
C LYS A 284 10.29 10.61 1.93
N CYS A 285 10.10 11.09 0.71
CA CYS A 285 11.18 11.58 -0.14
C CYS A 285 10.81 12.96 -0.67
N LEU A 286 11.55 13.99 -0.27
CA LEU A 286 11.40 15.34 -0.81
C LEU A 286 12.37 15.57 -1.97
N VAL A 287 11.86 16.02 -3.10
CA VAL A 287 12.64 16.45 -4.26
C VAL A 287 12.35 17.92 -4.60
N PHE A 288 13.40 18.67 -4.91
CA PHE A 288 13.26 19.97 -5.57
C PHE A 288 13.26 19.74 -7.08
N TYR A 289 12.10 19.78 -7.73
CA TYR A 289 11.98 19.39 -9.14
C TYR A 289 11.33 20.49 -9.97
N HIS A 290 11.99 20.91 -11.06
CA HIS A 290 11.41 21.83 -12.03
C HIS A 290 11.45 21.23 -13.45
N PRO A 291 10.34 21.25 -14.23
CA PRO A 291 10.33 20.70 -15.59
C PRO A 291 11.33 21.35 -16.55
N LEU A 292 11.69 22.61 -16.29
CA LEU A 292 12.66 23.38 -17.07
C LEU A 292 14.11 23.22 -16.60
N ASP A 293 14.38 22.38 -15.61
CA ASP A 293 15.75 22.10 -15.20
C ASP A 293 16.55 21.45 -16.33
N ALA A 294 17.87 21.64 -16.26
CA ALA A 294 18.81 20.97 -17.16
C ALA A 294 18.50 19.47 -17.19
N GLU A 295 18.47 18.88 -18.39
CA GLU A 295 18.08 17.48 -18.59
C GLU A 295 18.88 16.52 -17.69
N SER A 296 20.17 16.76 -17.51
CA SER A 296 21.02 15.97 -16.62
C SER A 296 20.53 15.98 -15.16
N VAL A 297 20.10 17.14 -14.66
CA VAL A 297 19.55 17.28 -13.30
C VAL A 297 18.23 16.54 -13.19
N ARG A 298 17.34 16.68 -14.18
CA ARG A 298 16.04 15.97 -14.19
C ARG A 298 16.25 14.46 -14.20
N LEU A 299 17.11 13.95 -15.08
CA LEU A 299 17.39 12.52 -15.19
C LEU A 299 18.03 11.94 -13.92
N GLU A 300 18.95 12.68 -13.27
CA GLU A 300 19.55 12.26 -12.00
C GLU A 300 18.51 12.14 -10.89
N GLN A 301 17.60 13.12 -10.78
CA GLN A 301 16.53 13.08 -9.79
C GLN A 301 15.50 11.99 -10.10
N GLU A 302 15.08 11.84 -11.36
CA GLU A 302 14.13 10.80 -11.80
C GLU A 302 14.68 9.39 -11.51
N ALA A 303 15.97 9.16 -11.79
CA ALA A 303 16.62 7.87 -11.53
C ALA A 303 16.64 7.51 -10.05
N LEU A 304 16.95 8.47 -9.17
CA LEU A 304 16.98 8.22 -7.72
C LEU A 304 15.57 8.04 -7.14
N ILE A 305 14.56 8.77 -7.64
CA ILE A 305 13.16 8.58 -7.21
C ILE A 305 12.66 7.20 -7.64
N ASP A 306 12.98 6.77 -8.87
CA ASP A 306 12.65 5.42 -9.34
C ASP A 306 13.33 4.33 -8.47
N GLU A 307 14.58 4.53 -8.05
CA GLU A 307 15.26 3.64 -7.10
C GLU A 307 14.53 3.57 -5.76
N VAL A 308 14.16 4.72 -5.18
CA VAL A 308 13.40 4.80 -3.92
C VAL A 308 12.04 4.10 -4.07
N TYR A 309 11.32 4.35 -5.16
CA TYR A 309 10.03 3.73 -5.43
C TYR A 309 10.14 2.20 -5.57
N ARG A 310 11.13 1.70 -6.31
CA ARG A 310 11.39 0.27 -6.45
C ARG A 310 11.74 -0.38 -5.11
N ALA A 311 12.53 0.29 -4.27
CA ALA A 311 12.85 -0.17 -2.92
C ALA A 311 11.61 -0.22 -2.01
N CYS A 312 10.72 0.77 -2.10
CA CYS A 312 9.43 0.76 -1.40
C CYS A 312 8.55 -0.41 -1.86
N CYS A 313 8.43 -0.64 -3.16
CA CYS A 313 7.68 -1.76 -3.72
C CYS A 313 8.23 -3.12 -3.24
N GLN A 314 9.55 -3.28 -3.17
CA GLN A 314 10.18 -4.53 -2.76
C GLN A 314 10.08 -4.79 -1.26
N SER A 315 10.18 -3.73 -0.45
CA SER A 315 10.07 -3.82 1.02
C SER A 315 8.62 -3.75 1.51
N GLY A 316 7.67 -3.39 0.64
CA GLY A 316 6.25 -3.22 0.95
C GLY A 316 5.92 -1.92 1.70
N HIS A 317 6.88 -1.02 1.89
CA HIS A 317 6.62 0.28 2.51
C HIS A 317 5.86 1.18 1.54
N ASP A 318 5.03 2.07 2.09
CA ASP A 318 4.40 3.12 1.30
C ASP A 318 5.42 4.25 1.01
N LEU A 319 5.29 4.90 -0.15
CA LEU A 319 6.04 6.09 -0.54
C LEU A 319 5.17 7.36 -0.49
N LEU A 320 5.63 8.36 0.27
CA LEU A 320 5.18 9.75 0.20
C LEU A 320 6.20 10.56 -0.61
N LEU A 321 5.84 10.91 -1.84
CA LEU A 321 6.67 11.78 -2.69
C LEU A 321 6.29 13.25 -2.47
N GLU A 322 7.20 14.01 -1.88
CA GLU A 322 7.06 15.45 -1.66
C GLU A 322 7.76 16.22 -2.78
N VAL A 323 7.01 17.05 -3.49
CA VAL A 323 7.53 17.85 -4.61
C VAL A 323 7.44 19.33 -4.25
N ILE A 324 8.56 20.02 -4.41
CA ILE A 324 8.66 21.47 -4.24
C ILE A 324 9.43 22.03 -5.45
N LEU A 325 8.98 23.14 -6.02
CA LEU A 325 9.79 23.84 -7.02
C LEU A 325 11.07 24.42 -6.35
N PRO A 326 12.26 24.29 -6.95
CA PRO A 326 13.49 24.86 -6.39
C PRO A 326 13.32 26.36 -6.14
N ARG A 327 13.72 26.88 -4.96
CA ARG A 327 13.48 28.29 -4.59
C ARG A 327 14.11 29.29 -5.56
N ASP A 328 15.26 28.95 -6.13
CA ASP A 328 16.00 29.79 -7.06
C ASP A 328 15.57 29.59 -8.52
N ALA A 329 14.52 28.78 -8.78
CA ALA A 329 13.97 28.64 -10.11
C ALA A 329 13.39 29.98 -10.58
N ALA A 330 13.69 30.34 -11.82
CA ALA A 330 13.25 31.59 -12.44
C ALA A 330 11.72 31.68 -12.58
N ASP A 331 11.04 30.55 -12.58
CA ASP A 331 9.59 30.44 -12.63
C ASP A 331 9.09 29.56 -11.47
N GLN A 332 8.06 30.05 -10.77
CA GLN A 332 7.44 29.40 -9.62
C GLN A 332 5.97 29.07 -9.90
N ASN A 333 5.57 29.03 -11.18
CA ASN A 333 4.18 28.87 -11.57
C ASN A 333 3.63 27.49 -11.17
N GLU A 334 2.49 27.51 -10.48
CA GLU A 334 1.80 26.30 -10.02
C GLU A 334 1.37 25.34 -11.16
N GLN A 335 1.33 25.82 -12.41
CA GLN A 335 1.07 24.99 -13.60
C GLN A 335 2.05 23.83 -13.78
N TYR A 336 3.24 23.90 -13.18
CA TYR A 336 4.21 22.82 -13.27
C TYR A 336 3.85 21.62 -12.41
N TYR A 337 3.09 21.77 -11.32
CA TYR A 337 2.77 20.63 -10.44
C TYR A 337 1.98 19.52 -11.13
N PRO A 338 0.90 19.79 -11.90
CA PRO A 338 0.25 18.76 -12.70
C PRO A 338 1.19 18.08 -13.71
N GLN A 339 2.04 18.86 -14.39
CA GLN A 339 3.04 18.33 -15.33
C GLN A 339 4.05 17.39 -14.65
N ILE A 340 4.49 17.73 -13.45
CA ILE A 340 5.42 16.92 -12.66
C ILE A 340 4.74 15.62 -12.21
N VAL A 341 3.51 15.69 -11.71
CA VAL A 341 2.73 14.50 -11.32
C VAL A 341 2.53 13.57 -12.52
N GLU A 342 2.10 14.10 -13.66
CA GLU A 342 1.96 13.32 -14.89
C GLU A 342 3.29 12.70 -15.33
N ARG A 343 4.39 13.47 -15.29
CA ARG A 343 5.73 12.98 -15.65
C ARG A 343 6.13 11.77 -14.83
N PHE A 344 5.96 11.80 -13.50
CA PHE A 344 6.29 10.66 -12.65
C PHE A 344 5.41 9.45 -12.94
N TYR A 345 4.11 9.66 -13.21
CA TYR A 345 3.23 8.57 -13.64
C TYR A 345 3.65 7.95 -14.98
N GLN A 346 4.06 8.77 -15.96
CA GLN A 346 4.59 8.29 -17.24
C GLN A 346 5.89 7.50 -17.09
N LEU A 347 6.67 7.76 -16.05
CA LEU A 347 7.87 6.99 -15.69
C LEU A 347 7.52 5.68 -14.96
N GLY A 348 6.25 5.42 -14.64
CA GLY A 348 5.81 4.24 -13.90
C GLY A 348 6.01 4.36 -12.38
N ILE A 349 6.26 5.56 -11.87
CA ILE A 349 6.41 5.85 -10.45
C ILE A 349 5.00 6.15 -9.89
N LEU A 350 4.48 5.23 -9.08
CA LEU A 350 3.12 5.28 -8.52
C LEU A 350 3.20 5.46 -6.99
N PRO A 351 3.54 6.66 -6.48
CA PRO A 351 3.70 6.85 -5.05
C PRO A 351 2.35 6.68 -4.35
N ASP A 352 2.38 6.07 -3.16
CA ASP A 352 1.18 5.82 -2.36
C ASP A 352 0.53 7.13 -1.91
N TRP A 353 1.36 8.15 -1.68
CA TRP A 353 0.92 9.49 -1.31
C TRP A 353 1.71 10.55 -2.07
N TRP A 354 1.02 11.63 -2.41
CA TRP A 354 1.63 12.88 -2.85
C TRP A 354 1.67 13.88 -1.70
N LYS A 355 2.76 14.66 -1.61
CA LYS A 355 2.83 15.84 -0.74
C LYS A 355 3.17 17.06 -1.59
N LEU A 356 2.20 17.96 -1.73
CA LEU A 356 2.22 19.08 -2.67
C LEU A 356 1.83 20.38 -1.97
N PRO A 357 2.32 21.56 -2.40
CA PRO A 357 1.93 22.83 -1.80
C PRO A 357 0.44 23.12 -2.03
N PRO A 358 -0.13 24.13 -1.36
CA PRO A 358 -1.42 24.68 -1.75
C PRO A 358 -1.41 25.08 -3.24
N LEU A 359 -2.42 24.63 -3.99
CA LEU A 359 -2.63 24.97 -5.40
C LEU A 359 -4.04 25.53 -5.59
N SER A 360 -4.27 26.20 -6.72
CA SER A 360 -5.60 26.60 -7.13
C SER A 360 -6.54 25.40 -7.41
N PRO A 361 -7.87 25.61 -7.33
CA PRO A 361 -8.84 24.54 -7.61
C PRO A 361 -8.71 23.93 -9.02
N ASP A 362 -8.26 24.71 -10.01
CA ASP A 362 -8.06 24.23 -11.38
C ASP A 362 -6.91 23.21 -11.44
N ARG A 363 -5.79 23.51 -10.76
CA ARG A 363 -4.62 22.62 -10.68
C ARG A 363 -4.94 21.34 -9.90
N TRP A 364 -5.73 21.43 -8.83
CA TRP A 364 -6.17 20.24 -8.12
C TRP A 364 -7.04 19.31 -8.97
N ARG A 365 -7.93 19.87 -9.80
CA ARG A 365 -8.75 19.08 -10.74
C ARG A 365 -7.89 18.37 -11.77
N GLU A 366 -6.87 19.03 -12.30
CA GLU A 366 -5.93 18.45 -13.26
C GLU A 366 -5.13 17.29 -12.64
N ILE A 367 -4.58 17.47 -11.44
CA ILE A 367 -3.89 16.41 -10.69
C ILE A 367 -4.84 15.24 -10.38
N SER A 368 -6.08 15.54 -9.99
CA SER A 368 -7.09 14.51 -9.71
C SER A 368 -7.36 13.64 -10.93
N GLN A 369 -7.45 14.24 -12.12
CA GLN A 369 -7.61 13.52 -13.39
C GLN A 369 -6.40 12.63 -13.69
N HIS A 370 -5.18 13.08 -13.42
CA HIS A 370 -3.98 12.25 -13.55
C HIS A 370 -4.02 11.05 -12.59
N ILE A 371 -4.37 11.27 -11.31
CA ILE A 371 -4.48 10.16 -10.34
C ILE A 371 -5.54 9.14 -10.80
N GLU A 372 -6.73 9.60 -11.21
CA GLU A 372 -7.81 8.72 -11.69
C GLU A 372 -7.41 7.92 -12.94
N HIS A 373 -6.61 8.52 -13.83
CA HIS A 373 -6.15 7.87 -15.05
C HIS A 373 -5.02 6.85 -14.79
N TYR A 374 -4.00 7.23 -14.01
CA TYR A 374 -2.77 6.46 -13.85
C TYR A 374 -2.80 5.53 -12.64
N ASP A 375 -3.32 5.97 -11.49
CA ASP A 375 -3.32 5.21 -10.24
C ASP A 375 -4.57 5.47 -9.36
N PRO A 376 -5.73 4.88 -9.70
CA PRO A 376 -6.95 5.02 -8.90
C PRO A 376 -6.86 4.35 -7.51
N GLU A 377 -5.73 3.69 -7.20
CA GLU A 377 -5.45 3.10 -5.89
C GLU A 377 -4.47 3.93 -5.04
N CYS A 378 -4.09 5.13 -5.51
CA CYS A 378 -3.35 6.11 -4.72
C CYS A 378 -4.11 6.40 -3.40
N ARG A 379 -3.41 6.64 -2.31
CA ARG A 379 -4.08 6.97 -1.03
C ARG A 379 -4.55 8.42 -1.01
N GLY A 380 -3.83 9.31 -1.68
CA GLY A 380 -4.21 10.69 -1.92
C GLY A 380 -3.06 11.68 -1.75
N ILE A 381 -3.44 12.93 -1.50
CA ILE A 381 -2.57 14.08 -1.44
C ILE A 381 -2.62 14.68 -0.03
N LEU A 382 -1.45 15.03 0.52
CA LEU A 382 -1.28 15.84 1.71
C LEU A 382 -0.75 17.22 1.34
N ILE A 383 -1.45 18.27 1.77
CA ILE A 383 -1.00 19.65 1.58
C ILE A 383 0.19 19.94 2.51
N LEU A 384 1.30 20.41 1.96
CA LEU A 384 2.47 20.84 2.73
C LEU A 384 2.39 22.32 3.12
N GLY A 385 3.19 22.72 4.12
CA GLY A 385 3.09 24.07 4.68
C GLY A 385 4.03 25.13 4.10
N LEU A 386 5.21 24.77 3.58
CA LEU A 386 6.32 25.69 3.21
C LEU A 386 6.75 26.78 4.22
N ASP A 387 6.24 26.78 5.46
CA ASP A 387 6.33 27.93 6.40
C ASP A 387 5.54 29.14 5.94
N ALA A 388 4.48 28.87 5.17
CA ALA A 388 3.48 29.84 4.81
C ALA A 388 2.77 30.37 6.06
N PRO A 389 2.33 31.63 6.04
CA PRO A 389 1.44 32.17 7.06
C PRO A 389 0.18 31.33 7.20
N GLU A 390 -0.37 31.33 8.41
CA GLU A 390 -1.58 30.60 8.75
C GLU A 390 -2.78 30.94 7.83
N SER A 391 -2.93 32.21 7.44
CA SER A 391 -3.98 32.68 6.53
C SER A 391 -3.85 32.08 5.12
N GLU A 392 -2.62 31.88 4.65
CA GLU A 392 -2.35 31.25 3.36
C GLU A 392 -2.67 29.75 3.41
N LEU A 393 -2.29 29.06 4.50
CA LEU A 393 -2.68 27.66 4.70
C LEU A 393 -4.20 27.48 4.76
N LYS A 394 -4.90 28.35 5.51
CA LYS A 394 -6.36 28.32 5.57
C LYS A 394 -6.98 28.50 4.18
N SER A 395 -6.45 29.41 3.37
CA SER A 395 -6.89 29.64 1.99
C SER A 395 -6.59 28.42 1.09
N GLY A 396 -5.44 27.79 1.29
CA GLY A 396 -5.05 26.54 0.62
C GLY A 396 -6.00 25.37 0.93
N PHE A 397 -6.39 25.22 2.19
CA PHE A 397 -7.38 24.21 2.60
C PHE A 397 -8.75 24.49 1.97
N ALA A 398 -9.18 25.75 1.92
CA ALA A 398 -10.41 26.15 1.25
C ALA A 398 -10.38 25.81 -0.25
N ALA A 399 -9.28 26.10 -0.94
CA ALA A 399 -9.11 25.82 -2.38
C ALA A 399 -9.17 24.31 -2.69
N ALA A 400 -8.77 23.46 -1.74
CA ALA A 400 -8.82 22.02 -1.88
C ALA A 400 -10.14 21.40 -1.38
N ALA A 401 -11.08 22.15 -0.81
CA ALA A 401 -12.24 21.63 -0.07
C ALA A 401 -13.03 20.55 -0.84
N ASP A 402 -13.31 20.79 -2.12
CA ASP A 402 -14.13 19.93 -2.97
C ASP A 402 -13.34 18.80 -3.66
N MET A 403 -12.04 18.64 -3.37
CA MET A 403 -11.14 17.73 -4.08
C MET A 403 -10.99 16.40 -3.33
N PRO A 404 -11.64 15.29 -3.72
CA PRO A 404 -11.65 14.06 -2.92
C PRO A 404 -10.28 13.43 -2.70
N TRP A 405 -9.33 13.68 -3.61
CA TRP A 405 -7.96 13.19 -3.55
C TRP A 405 -7.08 13.90 -2.53
N VAL A 406 -7.40 15.14 -2.17
CA VAL A 406 -6.72 15.81 -1.05
C VAL A 406 -7.31 15.27 0.25
N LYS A 407 -6.51 14.55 1.05
CA LYS A 407 -6.97 13.85 2.26
C LYS A 407 -6.62 14.56 3.55
N GLY A 408 -5.75 15.56 3.48
CA GLY A 408 -5.37 16.37 4.63
C GLY A 408 -4.08 17.11 4.39
N PHE A 409 -3.26 17.22 5.43
CA PHE A 409 -2.08 18.06 5.42
C PHE A 409 -0.92 17.43 6.17
N ALA A 410 0.29 17.89 5.84
CA ALA A 410 1.53 17.58 6.53
C ALA A 410 2.31 18.88 6.75
N VAL A 411 2.01 19.56 7.86
CA VAL A 411 2.50 20.91 8.17
C VAL A 411 3.45 20.87 9.35
N GLY A 412 4.54 21.65 9.28
CA GLY A 412 5.61 21.65 10.27
C GLY A 412 5.92 23.00 10.86
N ARG A 413 6.81 23.78 10.21
CA ARG A 413 7.37 25.03 10.75
C ARG A 413 6.32 26.03 11.24
N THR A 414 5.16 26.14 10.59
CA THR A 414 4.05 27.00 11.07
C THR A 414 3.57 26.64 12.48
N ILE A 415 3.70 25.37 12.89
CA ILE A 415 3.36 24.87 14.22
C ILE A 415 4.55 25.01 15.17
N PHE A 416 5.73 24.49 14.80
CA PHE A 416 6.83 24.34 15.76
C PHE A 416 7.91 25.43 15.69
N GLY A 417 8.06 26.17 14.58
CA GLY A 417 9.23 27.00 14.31
C GLY A 417 9.53 28.02 15.41
N GLU A 418 8.58 28.92 15.66
CA GLU A 418 8.72 29.93 16.72
C GLU A 418 8.69 29.32 18.15
N PRO A 419 7.77 28.39 18.51
CA PRO A 419 7.81 27.75 19.83
C PRO A 419 9.13 27.03 20.12
N SER A 420 9.70 26.33 19.14
CA SER A 420 11.00 25.67 19.27
C SER A 420 12.14 26.67 19.49
N ARG A 421 12.13 27.82 18.80
CA ARG A 421 13.09 28.91 19.02
C ARG A 421 13.02 29.42 20.46
N GLN A 422 11.82 29.68 20.95
CA GLN A 422 11.60 30.20 22.31
C GLN A 422 12.01 29.18 23.38
N TRP A 423 11.69 27.90 23.19
CA TRP A 423 12.11 26.84 24.11
C TRP A 423 13.63 26.62 24.11
N LEU A 424 14.27 26.53 22.94
CA LEU A 424 15.73 26.42 22.83
C LEU A 424 16.44 27.64 23.43
N GLY A 425 15.84 28.83 23.30
CA GLY A 425 16.33 30.08 23.91
C GLY A 425 16.01 30.23 25.41
N GLY A 426 15.37 29.25 26.05
CA GLY A 426 15.03 29.27 27.49
C GLY A 426 13.86 30.17 27.89
N GLN A 427 13.05 30.62 26.92
CA GLN A 427 11.89 31.49 27.15
C GLN A 427 10.61 30.70 27.45
N LEU A 428 10.50 29.48 26.92
CA LEU A 428 9.43 28.53 27.25
C LEU A 428 9.99 27.35 28.04
N ASN A 429 9.25 26.90 29.05
CA ASN A 429 9.47 25.58 29.64
C ASN A 429 8.74 24.48 28.84
N ASP A 430 8.92 23.21 29.23
CA ASP A 430 8.37 22.05 28.54
C ASP A 430 6.83 22.10 28.44
N GLU A 431 6.14 22.41 29.53
CA GLU A 431 4.67 22.50 29.57
C GLU A 431 4.13 23.60 28.65
N GLN A 432 4.79 24.75 28.62
CA GLN A 432 4.43 25.88 27.76
C GLN A 432 4.68 25.58 26.29
N LEU A 433 5.78 24.90 25.96
CA LEU A 433 6.06 24.44 24.59
C LEU A 433 4.96 23.47 24.13
N ILE A 434 4.68 22.44 24.92
CA ILE A 434 3.64 21.43 24.62
C ILE A 434 2.30 22.12 24.40
N ALA A 435 1.88 23.01 25.31
CA ALA A 435 0.61 23.72 25.21
C ALA A 435 0.52 24.60 23.93
N THR A 436 1.59 25.31 23.60
CA THR A 436 1.65 26.19 22.41
C THR A 436 1.58 25.39 21.11
N VAL A 437 2.34 24.30 21.03
CA VAL A 437 2.35 23.38 19.89
C VAL A 437 0.99 22.70 19.73
N LYS A 438 0.40 22.23 20.84
CA LYS A 438 -0.94 21.65 20.87
C LYS A 438 -1.96 22.62 20.27
N GLN A 439 -1.97 23.86 20.75
CA GLN A 439 -2.91 24.89 20.30
C GLN A 439 -2.76 25.17 18.79
N LYS A 440 -1.52 25.36 18.30
CA LYS A 440 -1.26 25.63 16.89
C LYS A 440 -1.65 24.47 15.99
N TYR A 441 -1.34 23.24 16.39
CA TYR A 441 -1.72 22.06 15.62
C TYR A 441 -3.24 21.87 15.60
N ARG A 442 -3.91 22.04 16.75
CA ARG A 442 -5.37 21.98 16.87
C ARG A 442 -6.06 22.99 15.96
N MET A 443 -5.58 24.22 15.94
CA MET A 443 -6.09 25.28 15.08
C MET A 443 -6.01 24.92 13.58
N LEU A 444 -4.92 24.30 13.12
CA LEU A 444 -4.83 23.84 11.73
C LEU A 444 -5.80 22.68 11.43
N ILE A 445 -6.01 21.77 12.38
CA ILE A 445 -7.04 20.73 12.27
C ILE A 445 -8.43 21.36 12.13
N ASP A 446 -8.71 22.40 12.92
CA ASP A 446 -10.01 23.09 12.88
C ASP A 446 -10.21 23.83 11.55
N TYR A 447 -9.17 24.48 11.00
CA TYR A 447 -9.25 25.08 9.66
C TYR A 447 -9.44 24.05 8.55
N TRP A 448 -8.78 22.89 8.65
CA TRP A 448 -9.00 21.80 7.70
C TRP A 448 -10.46 21.33 7.73
N ARG A 449 -11.02 21.15 8.93
CA ARG A 449 -12.39 20.67 9.12
C ARG A 449 -13.47 21.73 8.89
N GLU A 450 -13.14 23.01 8.95
CA GLU A 450 -14.06 24.11 8.59
C GLU A 450 -14.61 23.94 7.16
N TYR A 451 -13.77 23.47 6.24
CA TYR A 451 -14.16 23.23 4.85
C TYR A 451 -14.50 21.77 4.55
N ARG A 452 -14.20 20.86 5.49
CA ARG A 452 -14.42 19.41 5.39
C ARG A 452 -14.94 18.86 6.71
N PRO A 453 -16.19 19.20 7.09
CA PRO A 453 -16.74 18.71 8.35
C PRO A 453 -16.70 17.19 8.37
N ALA A 454 -16.29 16.62 9.50
CA ALA A 454 -16.29 15.18 9.71
C ALA A 454 -17.69 14.63 9.41
N ARG A 455 -17.77 13.70 8.45
CA ARG A 455 -19.02 13.05 8.07
C ARG A 455 -19.45 12.00 9.09
#